data_AF-A0A7J9Y367-F1
#
_entry.id   AF-A0A7J9Y367-F1
#
_cell.length_a   1.000
_cell.length_b   1.000
_cell.length_c   1.000
_cell.angle_alpha   90.00
_cell.angle_beta   90.00
_cell.angle_gamma   90.00
#
_symmetry.space_group_name_H-M   'P 1'
#
loop_
_entity.id
_entity.type
_entity.pdbx_description
1 polymer ?
#
loop_
_entity_poly.entity_id
_entity_poly.type
_entity_poly.pdbx_seq_one_letter_code
_entity_poly.pdbx_strand_id
1 'polypeptide(L)' 'MDVLAARIINGDLNGRPIDEVVDLPRIERAVREILVAIGENPDREGLVRTPRRVARAYAELFAGLRVDPASV' A
#
# COMPACT_ATOMS: atom_id res chain seq x y z
N MET A 1 23.41 5.86 -7.07
CA MET A 1 22.67 4.58 -6.95
C MET A 1 21.89 4.57 -5.64
N ASP A 2 21.06 5.59 -5.37
CA ASP A 2 20.27 5.65 -4.12
C ASP A 2 18.87 6.23 -4.38
N VAL A 3 18.12 5.56 -5.25
CA VAL A 3 16.68 5.83 -5.46
C VAL A 3 15.80 4.83 -4.70
N LEU A 4 16.40 3.94 -3.90
CA LEU A 4 15.71 2.81 -3.24
C LEU A 4 15.45 2.99 -1.74
N ALA A 5 15.86 4.12 -1.14
CA ALA A 5 15.80 4.33 0.31
C ALA A 5 14.52 5.03 0.80
N ALA A 6 13.43 5.01 0.02
CA ALA A 6 12.11 5.46 0.46
C ALA A 6 11.47 4.42 1.41
N ARG A 7 12.12 4.14 2.53
CA ARG A 7 11.50 3.40 3.63
C ARG A 7 10.41 4.28 4.20
N ILE A 8 9.18 3.76 4.28
CA ILE A 8 8.12 4.37 5.08
C ILE A 8 8.66 4.59 6.50
N ILE A 9 8.84 5.85 6.90
CA ILE A 9 9.12 6.23 8.29
C ILE A 9 7.87 6.94 8.80
N ASN A 10 7.29 6.45 9.89
CA ASN A 10 6.13 7.09 10.55
C ASN A 10 4.88 7.33 9.69
N GLY A 11 4.74 6.66 8.53
CA GLY A 11 3.56 6.80 7.64
C GLY A 11 3.76 7.75 6.46
N ASP A 12 4.99 8.21 6.24
CA ASP A 12 5.36 9.11 5.14
C ASP A 12 6.11 8.35 4.03
N LEU A 13 5.73 8.60 2.76
CA LEU A 13 6.43 8.20 1.55
C LEU A 13 7.03 9.45 0.86
N ASN A 14 8.36 9.62 0.94
CA ASN A 14 9.09 10.71 0.28
C ASN A 14 8.57 12.13 0.62
N GLY A 15 8.13 12.37 1.86
CA GLY A 15 7.56 13.64 2.30
C GLY A 15 6.05 13.78 2.04
N ARG A 16 5.39 12.74 1.53
CA ARG A 16 3.95 12.70 1.29
C ARG A 16 3.25 11.67 2.18
N PRO A 17 2.12 12.02 2.81
CA PRO A 17 1.26 11.06 3.48
C PRO A 17 0.87 9.90 2.55
N ILE A 18 0.98 8.67 3.05
CA ILE A 18 0.75 7.45 2.27
C ILE A 18 -0.68 7.33 1.69
N ASP A 19 -1.65 7.94 2.34
CA ASP A 19 -3.06 8.03 1.93
C ASP A 19 -3.30 9.04 0.80
N GLU A 20 -2.41 10.02 0.60
CA GLU A 20 -2.40 10.85 -0.61
C GLU A 20 -1.87 10.06 -1.82
N VAL A 21 -1.06 9.03 -1.57
CA VAL A 21 -0.48 8.15 -2.59
C VAL A 21 -1.43 7.04 -3.03
N VAL A 22 -2.39 6.59 -2.22
CA VAL A 22 -3.46 5.68 -2.65
C VAL A 22 -4.59 5.68 -1.63
N ASP A 23 -5.80 5.32 -2.04
CA ASP A 23 -6.94 5.10 -1.13
C ASP A 23 -6.73 3.79 -0.33
N LEU A 24 -6.00 3.90 0.80
CA LEU A 24 -5.68 2.76 1.65
C LEU A 24 -6.93 2.02 2.15
N PRO A 25 -7.95 2.67 2.76
CA PRO A 25 -9.13 1.97 3.23
C PRO A 25 -9.85 1.20 2.12
N ARG A 26 -9.90 1.74 0.90
CA ARG A 26 -10.51 1.04 -0.24
C ARG A 26 -9.71 -0.16 -0.69
N ILE A 27 -8.38 -0.07 -0.71
CA ILE A 27 -7.52 -1.21 -1.03
C ILE A 27 -7.65 -2.29 0.05
N GLU A 28 -7.67 -1.94 1.34
CA GLU A 28 -7.88 -2.91 2.41
C GLU A 28 -9.20 -3.69 2.24
N ARG A 29 -10.30 -2.99 1.92
CA ARG A 29 -11.57 -3.65 1.62
C ARG A 29 -11.47 -4.56 0.41
N ALA A 30 -10.87 -4.09 -0.69
CA ALA A 30 -10.71 -4.89 -1.90
C ALA A 30 -9.86 -6.16 -1.66
N VAL A 31 -8.81 -6.07 -0.85
CA VAL A 31 -7.98 -7.23 -0.49
C VAL A 31 -8.76 -8.22 0.38
N ARG A 32 -9.63 -7.74 1.29
CA ARG A 32 -10.56 -8.63 2.01
C ARG A 32 -11.47 -9.38 1.05
N GLU A 33 -12.06 -8.69 0.07
CA GLU A 33 -12.91 -9.33 -0.95
C GLU A 33 -12.14 -10.38 -1.78
N ILE A 34 -10.88 -10.10 -2.15
CA ILE A 34 -10.04 -11.05 -2.88
C ILE A 34 -9.80 -12.31 -2.03
N LEU A 35 -9.47 -12.17 -0.75
CA LEU A 35 -9.27 -13.31 0.16
C LEU A 35 -10.54 -14.17 0.24
N VAL A 36 -11.70 -13.54 0.41
CA VAL A 36 -13.00 -14.24 0.42
C VAL A 36 -13.24 -14.96 -0.92
N ALA A 37 -12.99 -14.30 -2.04
CA ALA A 37 -13.21 -14.85 -3.37
C ALA A 37 -12.36 -16.08 -3.68
N ILE A 38 -11.17 -16.21 -3.07
CA ILE A 38 -10.29 -17.39 -3.20
C ILE A 38 -10.54 -18.46 -2.14
N GLY A 39 -11.56 -18.30 -1.29
CA GLY A 39 -11.91 -19.26 -0.23
C GLY A 39 -11.10 -19.13 1.06
N GLU A 40 -10.37 -18.04 1.26
CA GLU A 40 -9.65 -17.75 2.50
C GLU A 40 -10.54 -17.04 3.52
N ASN A 41 -10.26 -17.26 4.82
CA ASN A 41 -10.89 -16.51 5.91
C ASN A 41 -10.03 -15.27 6.26
N PRO A 42 -10.47 -14.04 5.94
CA PRO A 42 -9.69 -12.83 6.21
C PRO A 42 -9.52 -12.51 7.70
N ASP A 43 -10.32 -13.11 8.59
CA ASP A 43 -10.28 -12.84 10.03
C ASP A 43 -9.43 -13.86 10.81
N ARG A 44 -8.81 -14.84 10.13
CA ARG A 44 -7.86 -15.75 10.78
C ARG A 44 -6.57 -15.01 11.15
N GLU A 45 -5.90 -15.44 12.22
CA GLU A 45 -4.71 -14.78 12.78
C GLU A 45 -3.64 -14.45 11.72
N GLY A 46 -3.37 -15.38 10.81
CA GLY A 46 -2.38 -15.20 9.74
C GLY A 46 -2.76 -14.16 8.68
N LEU A 47 -4.04 -13.78 8.57
CA LEU A 47 -4.55 -12.89 7.52
C LEU A 47 -5.17 -11.58 8.01
N VAL A 48 -5.50 -11.46 9.30
CA VAL A 48 -6.18 -10.27 9.83
C VAL A 48 -5.44 -8.96 9.56
N ARG A 49 -4.09 -9.01 9.47
CA ARG A 49 -3.24 -7.85 9.11
C ARG A 49 -2.88 -7.76 7.63
N THR A 50 -3.20 -8.77 6.83
CA THR A 50 -2.82 -8.86 5.42
C THR A 50 -3.42 -7.73 4.58
N PRO A 51 -4.72 -7.39 4.68
CA PRO A 51 -5.29 -6.28 3.92
C PRO A 51 -4.51 -4.97 4.07
N ARG A 52 -4.21 -4.59 5.32
CA ARG A 52 -3.43 -3.39 5.65
C ARG A 52 -2.00 -3.44 5.12
N ARG A 53 -1.34 -4.59 5.21
CA ARG A 53 0.02 -4.76 4.68
C ARG A 53 0.05 -4.61 3.15
N VAL A 54 -0.91 -5.20 2.45
CA VAL A 54 -1.00 -5.12 0.99
C VAL A 54 -1.30 -3.69 0.54
N ALA A 55 -2.22 -2.99 1.21
CA ALA A 55 -2.51 -1.59 0.92
C ALA A 55 -1.27 -0.70 0.99
N ARG A 56 -0.44 -0.88 2.04
CA ARG A 56 0.84 -0.15 2.16
C ARG A 56 1.84 -0.50 1.07
N ALA A 57 1.97 -1.78 0.73
CA ALA A 57 2.85 -2.21 -0.36
C ALA A 57 2.42 -1.61 -1.72
N TYR A 58 1.11 -1.49 -1.96
CA TYR A 58 0.60 -0.82 -3.16
C TYR A 58 0.92 0.67 -3.19
N ALA A 59 0.88 1.34 -2.04
CA ALA A 59 1.29 2.74 -1.97
C ALA A 59 2.75 2.94 -2.39
N GLU A 60 3.65 2.06 -1.95
CA GLU A 60 5.05 2.06 -2.37
C GLU A 60 5.19 1.78 -3.88
N LEU A 61 4.54 0.72 -4.36
CA LEU A 61 4.61 0.29 -5.76
C LEU A 61 4.10 1.36 -6.73
N PHE A 62 3.05 2.10 -6.35
CA PHE A 62 2.41 3.12 -7.18
C PHE A 62 2.84 4.56 -6.85
N ALA A 63 3.80 4.76 -5.95
CA ALA A 63 4.29 6.09 -5.58
C ALA A 63 4.76 6.91 -6.78
N GLY A 64 5.34 6.26 -7.78
CA GLY A 64 5.82 6.88 -9.02
C GLY A 64 4.72 7.48 -9.90
N LEU A 65 3.46 7.03 -9.80
CA LEU A 65 2.36 7.55 -10.63
C LEU A 65 1.98 9.01 -10.33
N ARG A 66 2.44 9.55 -9.20
CA ARG A 66 2.21 10.94 -8.78
C ARG A 66 3.48 11.79 -8.79
N VAL A 67 4.52 11.31 -9.48
CA VAL A 67 5.74 12.06 -9.73
C VAL A 67 5.65 12.58 -11.16
N ASP A 68 5.93 13.87 -11.34
CA ASP A 68 6.05 14.44 -12.68
C ASP A 68 7.31 13.86 -13.35
N PRO A 69 7.22 13.16 -14.49
CA PRO A 69 8.38 12.61 -15.17
C PRO A 69 9.39 13.68 -15.61
N ALA A 70 9.01 14.96 -15.72
CA ALA A 70 9.92 16.06 -16.01
C ALA A 70 10.70 16.56 -14.77
N SER A 71 10.41 16.02 -13.58
CA SER A 71 10.98 16.46 -12.30
C SER A 71 12.10 15.54 -11.75
N VAL A 72 12.50 14.51 -12.50
CA VAL A 72 13.52 13.52 -12.12
C VAL A 72 14.79 13.61 -12.94
#